data_AF-A0A939ZWB2-F1
#
_entry.id   AF-A0A939ZWB2-F1
#
_cell.length_a   1.000
_cell.length_b   1.000
_cell.length_c   1.000
_cell.angle_alpha   90.00
_cell.angle_beta   90.00
_cell.angle_gamma   90.00
#
_symmetry.space_group_name_H-M   'P 1'
#
loop_
_entity.id
_entity.type
_entity.pdbx_description
1 polymer ?
#
loop_
_entity_poly.entity_id
_entity_poly.type
_entity_poly.pdbx_seq_one_letter_code
_entity_poly.pdbx_strand_id
1 'polypeptide(L)'
;RVVVYFMRAASNKVFDPMYSKGYAGNYTEIPATIASTSAIQSMEGLYWKKQTVTAAIENGATNLTITADPNIHTGGLVKILGVNYRIKSASGTTVALDSDIGVTGSVTAYFALGNVVDNAIKEKEPDAANKKTDAGYGCGYGSGSPAHDNDDGDLMVESAVTTGTQTIWEALINSKNIPDGPIDICYTVYDAAGNYATGSVTNAANSAFVSNNAPRIANVTVGTDYTGNDTIDEGESKKWFATSKASWENALKEITIQGEQDGDPCLTAKGKTIIRPEILGGNGALYYYYSYPKAANATEYASGYNTTVFMKGGESQGHTAADLARELQEASVSADITLQVGDLMKAYKGTGKYEFIIYDSTEGLVGVPDLTTTVTTPTTQYATITLYMDNQVKDTTEPTGEIQRFYWKDINDNSIYGSDSASDAKDLLGHIELEGELPASFVDGATDKEMDRDPKVSGKIVIRGEAFDAVRLDSLYITLPGFAGLTGLVDSGLTGSNSAKFYKVATFDPATGWKDSDDEATPVTVAANGWRFNVESNKFDAAGHHVTWKLELD
;
A
#
# COMPACT_ATOMS: atom_id res chain seq x y z
N ARG A 1 -17.56 -11.41 -42.96
CA ARG A 1 -16.50 -10.60 -42.31
C ARG A 1 -16.86 -10.41 -40.86
N VAL A 2 -15.89 -10.35 -39.96
CA VAL A 2 -16.11 -9.96 -38.56
C VAL A 2 -15.45 -8.61 -38.33
N VAL A 3 -16.05 -7.74 -37.53
CA VAL A 3 -15.43 -6.49 -37.09
C VAL A 3 -15.40 -6.54 -35.58
N VAL A 4 -14.24 -6.33 -34.96
CA VAL A 4 -14.03 -6.41 -33.51
C VAL A 4 -13.57 -5.05 -32.99
N TYR A 5 -14.12 -4.61 -31.86
CA TYR A 5 -13.67 -3.41 -31.16
C TYR A 5 -13.60 -3.63 -29.64
N PHE A 6 -12.76 -2.84 -28.98
CA PHE A 6 -12.47 -2.97 -27.55
C PHE A 6 -13.00 -1.74 -26.84
N MET A 7 -13.84 -1.92 -25.82
CA MET A 7 -14.51 -0.81 -25.17
C MET A 7 -14.37 -0.88 -23.66
N ARG A 8 -14.14 0.28 -23.04
CA ARG A 8 -14.31 0.46 -21.61
C ARG A 8 -15.60 1.20 -21.36
N ALA A 9 -16.65 0.45 -21.02
CA ALA A 9 -17.98 1.01 -20.75
C ALA A 9 -17.95 2.08 -19.65
N ALA A 10 -17.14 1.86 -18.60
CA ALA A 10 -17.05 2.77 -17.46
C ALA A 10 -16.54 4.18 -17.80
N SER A 11 -15.76 4.33 -18.88
CA SER A 11 -15.23 5.61 -19.36
C SER A 11 -15.78 6.01 -20.73
N ASN A 12 -16.70 5.25 -21.32
CA ASN A 12 -17.21 5.41 -22.68
C ASN A 12 -16.09 5.59 -23.74
N LYS A 13 -15.07 4.73 -23.70
CA LYS A 13 -13.94 4.79 -24.65
C LYS A 13 -13.86 3.53 -25.50
N VAL A 14 -13.68 3.70 -26.81
CA VAL A 14 -13.32 2.61 -27.74
C VAL A 14 -11.83 2.70 -28.04
N PHE A 15 -11.11 1.62 -27.82
CA PHE A 15 -9.67 1.50 -28.02
C PHE A 15 -9.36 0.80 -29.33
N ASP A 16 -8.31 1.28 -29.99
CA ASP A 16 -7.76 0.63 -31.16
C ASP A 16 -6.44 -0.07 -30.81
N PRO A 17 -6.40 -1.42 -30.74
CA PRO A 17 -5.17 -2.14 -30.50
C PRO A 17 -4.16 -2.02 -31.64
N MET A 18 -4.56 -1.57 -32.83
CA MET A 18 -3.72 -1.44 -34.02
C MET A 18 -3.07 -0.06 -34.16
N TYR A 19 -3.25 0.81 -33.16
CA TYR A 19 -2.70 2.16 -33.14
C TYR A 19 -1.16 2.18 -33.12
N SER A 20 -0.55 3.18 -33.78
CA SER A 20 0.91 3.37 -33.82
C SER A 20 1.51 3.62 -32.42
N LYS A 21 2.63 2.94 -32.10
CA LYS A 21 3.33 3.07 -30.82
C LYS A 21 3.74 4.52 -30.50
N GLY A 22 3.49 4.96 -29.26
CA GLY A 22 3.99 6.24 -28.72
C GLY A 22 3.10 7.46 -28.99
N TYR A 23 1.94 7.27 -29.60
CA TYR A 23 0.97 8.34 -29.86
C TYR A 23 -0.02 8.47 -28.71
N ALA A 24 -0.22 9.70 -28.19
CA ALA A 24 -1.22 9.97 -27.17
C ALA A 24 -2.63 9.91 -27.78
N GLY A 25 -3.55 9.13 -27.17
CA GLY A 25 -4.95 9.06 -27.62
C GLY A 25 -5.31 7.87 -28.52
N ASN A 26 -4.86 6.66 -28.17
CA ASN A 26 -5.27 5.36 -28.77
C ASN A 26 -6.75 4.98 -28.55
N TYR A 27 -7.60 5.98 -28.28
CA TYR A 27 -9.00 5.78 -27.99
C TYR A 27 -9.85 6.86 -28.64
N THR A 28 -11.11 6.52 -28.88
CA THR A 28 -12.16 7.49 -29.21
C THR A 28 -13.17 7.54 -28.08
N GLU A 29 -13.43 8.74 -27.58
CA GLU A 29 -14.53 8.96 -26.63
C GLU A 29 -15.87 8.84 -27.36
N ILE A 30 -16.76 8.06 -26.77
CA ILE A 30 -18.11 7.86 -27.25
C ILE A 30 -19.03 8.79 -26.45
N PRO A 31 -19.74 9.73 -27.11
CA PRO A 31 -20.68 10.58 -26.42
C PRO A 31 -21.75 9.76 -25.69
N ALA A 32 -22.09 10.15 -24.46
CA ALA A 32 -23.16 9.52 -23.68
C ALA A 32 -24.52 9.53 -24.39
N THR A 33 -24.72 10.47 -25.32
CA THR A 33 -25.87 10.50 -26.23
C THR A 33 -25.38 10.81 -27.64
N ILE A 34 -25.69 9.92 -28.58
CA ILE A 34 -25.31 10.06 -29.99
C ILE A 34 -26.48 10.67 -30.76
N ALA A 35 -26.38 11.97 -31.06
CA ALA A 35 -27.31 12.65 -31.97
C ALA A 35 -26.96 12.40 -33.44
N SER A 36 -27.91 12.58 -34.36
CA SER A 36 -27.70 12.41 -35.82
C SER A 36 -26.67 13.38 -36.43
N THR A 37 -26.38 14.49 -35.73
CA THR A 37 -25.36 15.48 -36.12
C THR A 37 -23.98 15.18 -35.55
N SER A 38 -23.85 14.17 -34.69
CA SER A 38 -22.60 13.84 -34.00
C SER A 38 -21.52 13.34 -34.96
N ALA A 39 -20.26 13.66 -34.67
CA ALA A 39 -19.12 13.13 -35.41
C ALA A 39 -18.96 11.60 -35.22
N ILE A 40 -19.45 11.06 -34.10
CA ILE A 40 -19.57 9.61 -33.88
C ILE A 40 -21.01 9.19 -34.14
N GLN A 41 -21.21 8.08 -34.84
CA GLN A 41 -22.52 7.45 -35.05
C GLN A 41 -22.49 6.02 -34.52
N SER A 42 -23.63 5.52 -34.06
CA SER A 42 -23.80 4.11 -33.70
C SER A 42 -24.79 3.47 -34.66
N MET A 43 -24.31 2.50 -35.43
CA MET A 43 -25.11 1.76 -36.40
C MET A 43 -24.49 0.38 -36.64
N GLU A 44 -25.31 -0.61 -36.95
CA GLU A 44 -24.86 -1.98 -37.24
C GLU A 44 -24.03 -2.63 -36.12
N GLY A 45 -24.30 -2.25 -34.86
CA GLY A 45 -23.54 -2.72 -33.70
C GLY A 45 -22.13 -2.17 -33.58
N LEU A 46 -21.75 -1.20 -34.41
CA LEU A 46 -20.44 -0.55 -34.41
C LEU A 46 -20.57 0.94 -34.11
N TYR A 47 -19.44 1.53 -33.70
CA TYR A 47 -19.26 2.97 -33.68
C TYR A 47 -18.52 3.43 -34.93
N TRP A 48 -18.92 4.57 -35.48
CA TRP A 48 -18.40 5.08 -36.73
C TRP A 48 -18.05 6.56 -36.64
N LYS A 49 -16.87 6.95 -37.11
CA LYS A 49 -16.48 8.35 -37.32
C LYS A 49 -17.03 8.86 -38.65
N LYS A 50 -17.94 9.84 -38.58
CA LYS A 50 -18.53 10.54 -39.71
C LYS A 50 -17.57 11.61 -40.22
N GLN A 51 -17.22 11.56 -41.49
CA GLN A 51 -16.48 12.61 -42.18
C GLN A 51 -17.15 12.99 -43.51
N THR A 52 -17.04 14.26 -43.90
CA THR A 52 -17.25 14.68 -45.28
C THR A 52 -15.94 14.53 -46.02
N VAL A 53 -15.93 13.73 -47.07
CA VAL A 53 -14.73 13.34 -47.83
C VAL A 53 -14.94 13.67 -49.30
N THR A 54 -13.85 13.81 -50.05
CA THR A 54 -13.92 13.96 -51.52
C THR A 54 -13.52 12.64 -52.18
N ALA A 55 -14.43 12.05 -52.96
CA ALA A 55 -14.18 10.83 -53.72
C ALA A 55 -13.71 11.13 -55.15
N ALA A 56 -12.66 10.42 -55.58
CA ALA A 56 -12.17 10.39 -56.94
C ALA A 56 -12.09 8.94 -57.41
N ILE A 57 -12.47 8.67 -58.66
CA ILE A 57 -12.38 7.33 -59.25
C ILE A 57 -11.21 7.34 -60.23
N GLU A 58 -10.23 6.47 -59.99
CA GLU A 58 -9.06 6.32 -60.83
C GLU A 58 -8.86 4.84 -61.14
N ASN A 59 -8.83 4.48 -62.42
CA ASN A 59 -8.62 3.10 -62.89
C ASN A 59 -9.56 2.04 -62.25
N GLY A 60 -10.81 2.42 -61.95
CA GLY A 60 -11.80 1.52 -61.35
C GLY A 60 -11.65 1.30 -59.84
N ALA A 61 -10.82 2.09 -59.15
CA ALA A 61 -10.73 2.15 -57.70
C ALA A 61 -11.12 3.56 -57.20
N THR A 62 -11.75 3.63 -56.02
CA THR A 62 -12.08 4.91 -55.38
C THR A 62 -10.98 5.33 -54.42
N ASN A 63 -10.50 6.57 -54.58
CA ASN A 63 -9.63 7.27 -53.64
C ASN A 63 -10.46 8.35 -52.92
N LEU A 64 -10.39 8.35 -51.59
CA LEU A 64 -11.01 9.36 -50.72
C LEU A 64 -9.93 10.30 -50.19
N THR A 65 -10.22 11.60 -50.24
CA THR A 65 -9.48 12.61 -49.47
C THR A 65 -10.23 12.86 -48.16
N ILE A 66 -9.56 12.55 -47.04
CA ILE A 66 -10.12 12.56 -45.68
C ILE A 66 -9.39 13.58 -44.80
N THR A 67 -9.98 13.89 -43.63
CA THR A 67 -9.20 14.48 -42.54
C THR A 67 -8.37 13.38 -41.90
N ALA A 68 -7.06 13.59 -41.78
CA ALA A 68 -6.14 12.61 -41.20
C ALA A 68 -6.62 12.21 -39.80
N ASP A 69 -6.77 10.90 -39.60
CA ASP A 69 -7.24 10.31 -38.35
C ASP A 69 -6.53 8.96 -38.18
N PRO A 70 -5.79 8.74 -37.08
CA PRO A 70 -5.02 7.50 -36.95
C PRO A 70 -5.87 6.25 -36.72
N ASN A 71 -7.17 6.36 -36.40
CA ASN A 71 -8.10 5.22 -36.38
C ASN A 71 -8.58 4.82 -37.80
N ILE A 72 -8.13 5.51 -38.85
CA ILE A 72 -8.40 5.16 -40.23
C ILE A 72 -7.13 4.58 -40.84
N HIS A 73 -7.06 3.26 -40.86
CA HIS A 73 -5.90 2.50 -41.33
C HIS A 73 -6.28 1.49 -42.41
N THR A 74 -5.25 0.96 -43.09
CA THR A 74 -5.37 -0.20 -43.99
C THR A 74 -6.11 -1.35 -43.28
N GLY A 75 -6.96 -2.08 -44.00
CA GLY A 75 -7.80 -3.16 -43.46
C GLY A 75 -9.09 -2.69 -42.80
N GLY A 76 -9.20 -1.40 -42.42
CA GLY A 76 -10.39 -0.85 -41.78
C GLY A 76 -11.64 -0.86 -42.68
N LEU A 77 -12.78 -0.51 -42.09
CA LEU A 77 -14.09 -0.52 -42.77
C LEU A 77 -14.65 0.90 -42.93
N VAL A 78 -15.21 1.21 -44.11
CA VAL A 78 -15.91 2.47 -44.35
C VAL A 78 -17.29 2.23 -44.97
N LYS A 79 -18.30 2.95 -44.51
CA LYS A 79 -19.65 2.96 -45.09
C LYS A 79 -19.90 4.23 -45.88
N ILE A 80 -20.28 4.08 -47.15
CA ILE A 80 -20.60 5.17 -48.07
C ILE A 80 -21.87 4.79 -48.84
N LEU A 81 -22.84 5.70 -48.90
CA LEU A 81 -24.12 5.48 -49.59
C LEU A 81 -24.85 4.17 -49.16
N GLY A 82 -24.71 3.78 -47.90
CA GLY A 82 -25.36 2.58 -47.35
C GLY A 82 -24.57 1.28 -47.52
N VAL A 83 -23.46 1.29 -48.26
CA VAL A 83 -22.64 0.11 -48.57
C VAL A 83 -21.33 0.15 -47.78
N ASN A 84 -20.89 -1.01 -47.27
CA ASN A 84 -19.64 -1.17 -46.51
C ASN A 84 -18.51 -1.59 -47.47
N TYR A 85 -17.38 -0.88 -47.43
CA TYR A 85 -16.20 -1.10 -48.26
C TYR A 85 -14.97 -1.32 -47.38
N ARG A 86 -14.04 -2.18 -47.81
CA ARG A 86 -12.75 -2.34 -47.12
C ARG A 86 -11.80 -1.23 -47.56
N ILE A 87 -11.03 -0.72 -46.61
CA ILE A 87 -9.92 0.19 -46.86
C ILE A 87 -8.73 -0.63 -47.33
N LYS A 88 -8.40 -0.48 -48.62
CA LYS A 88 -7.27 -1.16 -49.24
C LYS A 88 -5.93 -0.57 -48.84
N SER A 89 -5.88 0.75 -48.63
CA SER A 89 -4.69 1.42 -48.12
C SER A 89 -5.04 2.78 -47.54
N ALA A 90 -4.39 3.18 -46.45
CA ALA A 90 -4.50 4.50 -45.87
C ALA A 90 -3.12 5.15 -45.71
N SER A 91 -2.98 6.41 -46.13
CA SER A 91 -1.76 7.19 -45.94
C SER A 91 -2.08 8.67 -45.77
N GLY A 92 -1.82 9.21 -44.57
CA GLY A 92 -2.08 10.61 -44.24
C GLY A 92 -3.56 10.97 -44.45
N THR A 93 -3.83 11.77 -45.49
CA THR A 93 -5.19 12.24 -45.84
C THR A 93 -5.82 11.45 -46.99
N THR A 94 -5.20 10.37 -47.44
CA THR A 94 -5.66 9.60 -48.62
C THR A 94 -6.00 8.17 -48.22
N VAL A 95 -7.19 7.72 -48.63
CA VAL A 95 -7.70 6.37 -48.40
C VAL A 95 -8.13 5.76 -49.73
N ALA A 96 -7.60 4.60 -50.10
CA ALA A 96 -8.04 3.85 -51.27
C ALA A 96 -8.97 2.71 -50.84
N LEU A 97 -10.06 2.49 -51.58
CA LEU A 97 -11.01 1.42 -51.32
C LEU A 97 -10.74 0.20 -52.21
N ASP A 98 -11.23 -0.96 -51.77
CA ASP A 98 -11.15 -2.23 -52.53
C ASP A 98 -12.04 -2.24 -53.80
N SER A 99 -13.02 -1.33 -53.88
CA SER A 99 -14.04 -1.29 -54.93
C SER A 99 -14.40 0.14 -55.34
N ASP A 100 -15.00 0.29 -56.52
CA ASP A 100 -15.58 1.57 -56.99
C ASP A 100 -16.93 1.85 -56.31
N ILE A 101 -17.09 3.06 -55.77
CA ILE A 101 -18.35 3.52 -55.16
C ILE A 101 -19.34 4.13 -56.16
N GLY A 102 -18.94 4.31 -57.42
CA GLY A 102 -19.79 4.80 -58.52
C GLY A 102 -20.14 6.30 -58.47
N VAL A 103 -19.50 7.07 -57.59
CA VAL A 103 -19.70 8.53 -57.46
C VAL A 103 -18.37 9.27 -57.27
N THR A 104 -18.30 10.51 -57.75
CA THR A 104 -17.17 11.43 -57.55
C THR A 104 -17.63 12.72 -56.89
N GLY A 105 -16.72 13.41 -56.20
CA GLY A 105 -16.99 14.66 -55.49
C GLY A 105 -17.26 14.45 -53.99
N SER A 106 -17.90 15.45 -53.37
CA SER A 106 -18.13 15.46 -51.92
C SER A 106 -19.17 14.42 -51.50
N VAL A 107 -18.80 13.49 -50.62
CA VAL A 107 -19.68 12.45 -50.07
C VAL A 107 -19.53 12.36 -48.54
N THR A 108 -20.53 11.84 -47.85
CA THR A 108 -20.42 11.51 -46.43
C THR A 108 -19.96 10.07 -46.28
N ALA A 109 -18.87 9.88 -45.54
CA ALA A 109 -18.31 8.59 -45.21
C ALA A 109 -18.36 8.35 -43.70
N TYR A 110 -18.54 7.09 -43.32
CA TYR A 110 -18.54 6.64 -41.93
C TYR A 110 -17.44 5.60 -41.78
N PHE A 111 -16.38 5.90 -41.03
CA PHE A 111 -15.24 4.99 -40.80
C PHE A 111 -15.46 4.23 -39.50
N ALA A 112 -15.42 2.91 -39.53
CA ALA A 112 -15.67 2.09 -38.34
C ALA A 112 -14.53 2.26 -37.31
N LEU A 113 -14.90 2.27 -36.04
CA LEU A 113 -13.97 2.18 -34.92
C LEU A 113 -13.83 0.71 -34.51
N GLY A 114 -13.14 -0.07 -35.35
CA GLY A 114 -12.95 -1.50 -35.13
C GLY A 114 -12.09 -2.14 -36.20
N ASN A 115 -11.54 -3.29 -35.85
CA ASN A 115 -10.61 -4.07 -36.67
C ASN A 115 -11.37 -5.15 -37.42
N VAL A 116 -11.15 -5.24 -38.73
CA VAL A 116 -11.85 -6.19 -39.60
C VAL A 116 -11.07 -7.48 -39.62
N VAL A 117 -11.70 -8.57 -39.19
CA VAL A 117 -11.14 -9.91 -39.38
C VAL A 117 -11.57 -10.46 -40.74
N ASP A 118 -10.67 -10.60 -41.73
CA ASP A 118 -11.07 -10.98 -43.09
C ASP A 118 -10.15 -11.88 -43.92
N ASN A 119 -8.97 -12.27 -43.45
CA ASN A 119 -8.13 -13.18 -44.22
C ASN A 119 -8.61 -14.65 -44.16
N ALA A 120 -8.89 -15.23 -45.34
CA ALA A 120 -9.29 -16.63 -45.49
C ALA A 120 -8.09 -17.61 -45.48
N ILE A 121 -6.88 -17.09 -45.60
CA ILE A 121 -5.64 -17.85 -45.44
C ILE A 121 -5.09 -17.52 -44.05
N LYS A 122 -4.62 -18.55 -43.33
CA LYS A 122 -3.98 -18.31 -42.04
C LYS A 122 -2.69 -17.54 -42.23
N GLU A 123 -2.69 -16.30 -41.76
CA GLU A 123 -1.48 -15.49 -41.64
C GLU A 123 -0.58 -16.07 -40.56
N LYS A 124 0.72 -15.85 -40.73
CA LYS A 124 1.71 -16.32 -39.78
C LYS A 124 2.42 -15.16 -39.13
N GLU A 125 2.58 -15.30 -37.82
CA GLU A 125 3.62 -14.62 -37.08
C GLU A 125 4.99 -14.84 -37.75
N PRO A 126 5.92 -13.87 -37.71
CA PRO A 126 7.25 -14.06 -38.26
C PRO A 126 7.98 -15.20 -37.52
N ASP A 127 9.03 -15.76 -38.13
CA ASP A 127 9.94 -16.69 -37.45
C ASP A 127 10.60 -16.03 -36.22
N ALA A 128 11.00 -16.84 -35.22
CA ALA A 128 11.56 -16.38 -33.94
C ALA A 128 12.81 -15.45 -34.04
N ALA A 129 13.53 -15.49 -35.16
CA ALA A 129 14.64 -14.57 -35.45
C ALA A 129 14.19 -13.17 -35.90
N ASN A 130 12.96 -13.08 -36.44
CA ASN A 130 12.27 -11.87 -36.91
C ASN A 130 11.15 -11.43 -35.94
N LYS A 131 10.77 -12.27 -34.97
CA LYS A 131 9.96 -11.90 -33.81
C LYS A 131 10.81 -11.11 -32.80
N LYS A 132 11.15 -9.84 -33.00
CA LYS A 132 11.82 -9.14 -31.88
C LYS A 132 11.45 -7.68 -31.64
N THR A 133 11.28 -7.46 -30.33
CA THR A 133 11.38 -6.24 -29.52
C THR A 133 10.32 -5.17 -29.71
N ASP A 134 9.53 -4.98 -28.65
CA ASP A 134 8.89 -3.78 -28.08
C ASP A 134 8.28 -2.67 -28.93
N ALA A 135 8.46 -2.64 -30.25
CA ALA A 135 7.90 -1.66 -31.16
C ALA A 135 6.42 -1.94 -31.53
N GLY A 136 5.87 -3.06 -31.08
CA GLY A 136 4.53 -3.55 -31.40
C GLY A 136 4.58 -5.07 -31.55
N TYR A 137 3.44 -5.76 -31.47
CA TYR A 137 3.35 -6.97 -32.30
C TYR A 137 3.61 -6.51 -33.75
N GLY A 138 4.46 -7.23 -34.47
CA GLY A 138 5.19 -6.75 -35.64
C GLY A 138 4.41 -5.80 -36.56
N CYS A 139 4.71 -4.51 -36.46
CA CYS A 139 4.52 -3.58 -37.56
C CYS A 139 5.48 -2.41 -37.37
N GLY A 140 6.73 -2.62 -37.81
CA GLY A 140 7.66 -1.51 -37.92
C GLY A 140 7.04 -0.44 -38.82
N TYR A 141 6.79 0.74 -38.27
CA TYR A 141 6.57 1.99 -39.02
C TYR A 141 7.82 2.44 -39.82
N GLY A 142 8.73 1.51 -40.13
CA GLY A 142 10.00 1.75 -40.80
C GLY A 142 10.15 0.82 -41.99
N SER A 143 10.61 1.40 -43.11
CA SER A 143 11.02 0.67 -44.30
C SER A 143 12.04 -0.42 -43.94
N GLY A 144 11.60 -1.68 -43.85
CA GLY A 144 12.46 -2.82 -43.54
C GLY A 144 11.92 -3.85 -42.53
N SER A 145 10.68 -3.74 -42.06
CA SER A 145 10.06 -4.77 -41.21
C SER A 145 9.95 -6.12 -41.96
N PRO A 146 10.26 -7.27 -41.34
CA PRO A 146 10.17 -8.57 -41.99
C PRO A 146 8.72 -8.85 -42.40
N ALA A 147 8.52 -9.23 -43.66
CA ALA A 147 7.21 -9.57 -44.19
C ALA A 147 6.61 -10.74 -43.41
N HIS A 148 5.39 -10.56 -42.92
CA HIS A 148 4.55 -11.66 -42.45
C HIS A 148 4.04 -12.42 -43.69
N ASP A 149 4.02 -13.75 -43.64
CA ASP A 149 3.50 -14.55 -44.76
C ASP A 149 1.98 -14.32 -44.88
N ASN A 150 1.55 -13.81 -46.03
CA ASN A 150 0.16 -13.56 -46.41
C ASN A 150 -0.57 -12.42 -45.65
N ASP A 151 0.16 -11.61 -44.86
CA ASP A 151 -0.37 -10.36 -44.28
C ASP A 151 -0.73 -9.39 -45.41
N ASP A 152 -1.93 -8.82 -45.32
CA ASP A 152 -2.47 -7.89 -46.31
C ASP A 152 -2.18 -6.42 -45.99
N GLY A 153 -1.34 -6.18 -44.98
CA GLY A 153 -0.77 -4.88 -44.65
C GLY A 153 -1.63 -4.05 -43.71
N ASP A 154 -2.64 -4.67 -43.08
CA ASP A 154 -3.39 -4.09 -41.97
C ASP A 154 -2.76 -4.35 -40.59
N LEU A 155 -1.66 -5.12 -40.57
CA LEU A 155 -0.78 -5.35 -39.43
C LEU A 155 -1.39 -6.28 -38.37
N MET A 156 -2.62 -6.78 -38.58
CA MET A 156 -3.32 -7.67 -37.67
C MET A 156 -3.17 -9.11 -38.16
N VAL A 157 -2.37 -9.93 -37.46
CA VAL A 157 -2.24 -11.34 -37.85
C VAL A 157 -3.57 -12.07 -37.66
N GLU A 158 -4.15 -12.57 -38.75
CA GLU A 158 -5.51 -13.10 -38.74
C GLU A 158 -5.75 -14.38 -39.56
N SER A 159 -6.87 -15.03 -39.28
CA SER A 159 -7.36 -16.13 -40.11
C SER A 159 -8.86 -16.39 -39.96
N ALA A 160 -9.48 -16.91 -41.02
CA ALA A 160 -10.85 -17.37 -41.03
C ALA A 160 -10.91 -18.78 -41.63
N VAL A 161 -11.25 -19.78 -40.81
CA VAL A 161 -11.33 -21.18 -41.23
C VAL A 161 -12.78 -21.66 -41.14
N THR A 162 -13.38 -21.97 -42.29
CA THR A 162 -14.72 -22.58 -42.36
C THR A 162 -14.63 -24.10 -42.37
N THR A 163 -15.20 -24.75 -41.37
CA THR A 163 -15.36 -26.21 -41.30
C THR A 163 -16.84 -26.57 -41.19
N GLY A 164 -17.40 -27.17 -42.24
CA GLY A 164 -18.83 -27.47 -42.30
C GLY A 164 -19.67 -26.20 -42.29
N THR A 165 -20.52 -26.04 -41.27
CA THR A 165 -21.37 -24.84 -41.07
C THR A 165 -20.77 -23.80 -40.14
N GLN A 166 -19.60 -24.04 -39.57
CA GLN A 166 -18.94 -23.16 -38.61
C GLN A 166 -17.76 -22.46 -39.26
N THR A 167 -17.59 -21.18 -38.95
CA THR A 167 -16.38 -20.42 -39.29
C THR A 167 -15.71 -19.96 -38.00
N ILE A 168 -14.45 -20.32 -37.83
CA ILE A 168 -13.60 -19.89 -36.73
C ILE A 168 -12.78 -18.72 -37.23
N TRP A 169 -12.88 -17.59 -36.53
CA TRP A 169 -12.11 -16.39 -36.79
C TRP A 169 -11.05 -16.25 -35.70
N GLU A 170 -9.79 -16.09 -36.09
CA GLU A 170 -8.66 -15.85 -35.20
C GLU A 170 -8.05 -14.49 -35.55
N ALA A 171 -7.75 -13.67 -34.55
CA ALA A 171 -7.04 -12.40 -34.71
C ALA A 171 -6.08 -12.21 -33.55
N LEU A 172 -4.88 -11.71 -33.85
CA LEU A 172 -3.86 -11.37 -32.86
C LEU A 172 -3.79 -9.85 -32.71
N ILE A 173 -3.90 -9.39 -31.47
CA ILE A 173 -3.93 -7.97 -31.12
C ILE A 173 -2.79 -7.62 -30.17
N ASN A 174 -2.34 -6.37 -30.22
CA ASN A 174 -1.39 -5.86 -29.25
C ASN A 174 -2.10 -5.40 -27.97
N SER A 175 -2.14 -6.27 -26.95
CA SER A 175 -2.75 -5.93 -25.65
C SER A 175 -2.10 -4.73 -24.97
N LYS A 176 -0.86 -4.36 -25.31
CA LYS A 176 -0.20 -3.16 -24.78
C LYS A 176 -0.93 -1.89 -25.20
N ASN A 177 -1.59 -1.89 -26.36
CA ASN A 177 -2.36 -0.73 -26.82
C ASN A 177 -3.76 -0.66 -26.19
N ILE A 178 -4.06 -1.49 -25.18
CA ILE A 178 -5.31 -1.45 -24.42
C ILE A 178 -4.94 -1.16 -22.96
N PRO A 179 -5.60 -0.20 -22.29
CA PRO A 179 -5.37 0.02 -20.88
C PRO A 179 -5.73 -1.19 -20.04
N ASP A 180 -4.94 -1.42 -19.01
CA ASP A 180 -5.15 -2.45 -18.02
C ASP A 180 -6.52 -2.35 -17.31
N GLY A 181 -6.95 -3.46 -16.73
CA GLY A 181 -8.25 -3.64 -16.10
C GLY A 181 -9.30 -4.26 -17.03
N PRO A 182 -10.57 -4.29 -16.58
CA PRO A 182 -11.70 -4.82 -17.33
C PRO A 182 -11.90 -4.10 -18.67
N ILE A 183 -12.12 -4.88 -19.72
CA ILE A 183 -12.45 -4.41 -21.06
C ILE A 183 -13.57 -5.28 -21.67
N ASP A 184 -14.45 -4.67 -22.44
CA ASP A 184 -15.44 -5.38 -23.23
C ASP A 184 -14.88 -5.64 -24.64
N ILE A 185 -15.01 -6.87 -25.12
CA ILE A 185 -14.72 -7.22 -26.52
C ILE A 185 -16.05 -7.32 -27.24
N CYS A 186 -16.29 -6.44 -28.20
CA CYS A 186 -17.52 -6.36 -28.96
C CYS A 186 -17.25 -6.68 -30.42
N TYR A 187 -18.20 -7.34 -31.08
CA TYR A 187 -18.04 -7.70 -32.48
C TYR A 187 -19.34 -7.65 -33.27
N THR A 188 -19.21 -7.36 -34.57
CA THR A 188 -20.27 -7.47 -35.56
C THR A 188 -19.84 -8.42 -36.67
N VAL A 189 -20.69 -9.38 -37.00
CA VAL A 189 -20.49 -10.31 -38.12
C VAL A 189 -21.41 -9.92 -39.26
N TYR A 190 -20.86 -9.79 -40.46
CA TYR A 190 -21.61 -9.50 -41.69
C TYR A 190 -21.62 -10.69 -42.63
N ASP A 191 -22.80 -11.00 -43.17
CA ASP A 191 -22.95 -11.90 -44.31
C ASP A 191 -22.73 -11.17 -45.65
N ALA A 192 -22.73 -11.92 -46.77
CA ALA A 192 -22.51 -11.36 -48.10
C ALA A 192 -23.65 -10.45 -48.58
N ALA A 193 -24.85 -10.56 -48.01
CA ALA A 193 -25.99 -9.70 -48.32
C ALA A 193 -25.99 -8.40 -47.49
N GLY A 194 -25.04 -8.26 -46.56
CA GLY A 194 -24.95 -7.12 -45.65
C GLY A 194 -25.85 -7.24 -44.42
N ASN A 195 -26.49 -8.40 -44.20
CA ASN A 195 -27.14 -8.65 -42.91
C ASN A 195 -26.05 -8.79 -41.84
N TYR A 196 -26.38 -8.40 -40.61
CA TYR A 196 -25.42 -8.42 -39.52
C TYR A 196 -25.99 -9.04 -38.25
N ALA A 197 -25.10 -9.61 -37.45
CA ALA A 197 -25.34 -10.03 -36.08
C ALA A 197 -24.26 -9.43 -35.18
N THR A 198 -24.60 -9.13 -33.94
CA THR A 198 -23.67 -8.54 -32.96
C THR A 198 -23.49 -9.47 -31.78
N GLY A 199 -22.35 -9.37 -31.12
CA GLY A 199 -22.09 -10.05 -29.87
C GLY A 199 -21.07 -9.28 -29.05
N SER A 200 -21.00 -9.61 -27.77
CA SER A 200 -20.03 -9.01 -26.87
C SER A 200 -19.66 -9.99 -25.77
N VAL A 201 -18.46 -9.81 -25.25
CA VAL A 201 -17.97 -10.44 -24.04
C VAL A 201 -17.95 -9.35 -22.97
N THR A 202 -19.01 -9.31 -22.15
CA THR A 202 -19.22 -8.33 -21.06
C THR A 202 -19.38 -9.01 -19.68
N ASN A 203 -19.06 -8.29 -18.60
CA ASN A 203 -18.84 -8.80 -17.22
C ASN A 203 -20.09 -9.45 -16.57
N ALA A 204 -20.04 -10.60 -15.86
CA ALA A 204 -19.51 -10.76 -14.49
C ALA A 204 -18.88 -12.14 -14.18
N ALA A 205 -18.75 -13.05 -15.17
CA ALA A 205 -18.08 -14.35 -15.00
C ALA A 205 -17.10 -14.68 -16.13
N ASN A 206 -17.08 -13.89 -17.21
CA ASN A 206 -16.31 -14.13 -18.44
C ASN A 206 -15.73 -12.81 -19.02
N SER A 207 -15.31 -11.86 -18.18
CA SER A 207 -14.76 -10.58 -18.67
C SER A 207 -13.36 -10.74 -19.26
N ALA A 208 -13.11 -10.04 -20.37
CA ALA A 208 -11.75 -9.81 -20.81
C ALA A 208 -11.07 -8.82 -19.86
N PHE A 209 -9.84 -9.12 -19.47
CA PHE A 209 -9.09 -8.35 -18.48
C PHE A 209 -7.66 -8.17 -18.98
N VAL A 210 -7.19 -6.91 -19.02
CA VAL A 210 -5.82 -6.58 -19.43
C VAL A 210 -4.97 -6.36 -18.18
N SER A 211 -3.79 -6.96 -18.10
CA SER A 211 -2.93 -6.89 -16.90
C SER A 211 -1.45 -6.76 -17.19
N ASN A 212 -1.12 -5.95 -18.21
CA ASN A 212 0.25 -5.79 -18.69
C ASN A 212 1.16 -5.11 -17.63
N ASN A 213 0.58 -4.27 -16.78
CA ASN A 213 1.26 -3.43 -15.79
C ASN A 213 0.59 -3.52 -14.40
N ALA A 214 0.16 -4.72 -13.99
CA ALA A 214 -0.35 -4.94 -12.63
C ALA A 214 0.69 -4.51 -11.57
N PRO A 215 0.26 -3.93 -10.43
CA PRO A 215 1.16 -3.73 -9.30
C PRO A 215 1.71 -5.08 -8.82
N ARG A 216 3.01 -5.09 -8.50
CA ARG A 216 3.73 -6.26 -7.99
C ARG A 216 4.70 -5.81 -6.90
N ILE A 217 4.92 -6.67 -5.92
CA ILE A 217 5.77 -6.39 -4.76
C ILE A 217 7.14 -7.01 -4.99
N ALA A 218 8.18 -6.19 -5.01
CA ALA A 218 9.58 -6.64 -5.10
C ALA A 218 10.14 -6.98 -3.72
N ASN A 219 9.81 -6.17 -2.71
CA ASN A 219 10.14 -6.43 -1.31
C ASN A 219 9.24 -5.60 -0.39
N VAL A 220 9.32 -5.91 0.90
CA VAL A 220 8.63 -5.19 1.96
C VAL A 220 9.59 -5.01 3.13
N THR A 221 9.67 -3.79 3.65
CA THR A 221 10.33 -3.51 4.93
C THR A 221 9.25 -3.27 5.98
N VAL A 222 9.32 -3.99 7.09
CA VAL A 222 8.39 -3.82 8.22
C VAL A 222 9.22 -3.42 9.44
N GLY A 223 8.78 -2.40 10.16
CA GLY A 223 9.43 -1.97 11.39
C GLY A 223 8.44 -1.39 12.40
N THR A 224 8.83 -1.39 13.66
CA THR A 224 8.04 -0.81 14.75
C THR A 224 8.94 0.00 15.67
N ASP A 225 8.42 1.11 16.15
CA ASP A 225 9.10 1.98 17.10
C ASP A 225 9.23 1.25 18.46
N TYR A 226 10.42 0.73 18.74
CA TYR A 226 10.76 0.05 19.99
C TYR A 226 11.32 0.99 21.03
N THR A 227 11.80 2.17 20.63
CA THR A 227 12.35 3.18 21.55
C THR A 227 11.30 4.19 22.02
N GLY A 228 10.15 4.22 21.36
CA GLY A 228 9.05 5.13 21.63
C GLY A 228 9.34 6.55 21.17
N ASN A 229 10.25 6.78 20.21
CA ASN A 229 10.66 8.11 19.74
C ASN A 229 9.88 8.61 18.51
N ASP A 230 8.80 7.91 18.13
CA ASP A 230 7.94 8.17 16.96
C ASP A 230 8.66 8.04 15.60
N THR A 231 9.85 7.44 15.59
CA THR A 231 10.60 7.07 14.39
C THR A 231 10.88 5.58 14.33
N ILE A 232 11.43 5.10 13.20
CA ILE A 232 11.82 3.70 13.02
C ILE A 232 13.32 3.70 12.74
N ASP A 233 14.08 3.38 13.76
CA ASP A 233 15.54 3.45 13.76
C ASP A 233 16.20 2.20 13.16
N GLU A 234 17.52 2.29 12.98
CA GLU A 234 18.32 1.15 12.53
C GLU A 234 18.23 -0.01 13.53
N GLY A 235 17.85 -1.19 13.05
CA GLY A 235 17.61 -2.37 13.90
C GLY A 235 16.14 -2.55 14.34
N GLU A 236 15.29 -1.55 14.16
CA GLU A 236 13.85 -1.63 14.44
C GLU A 236 13.01 -2.13 13.25
N SER A 237 13.67 -2.39 12.13
CA SER A 237 13.03 -2.88 10.90
C SER A 237 13.75 -4.08 10.31
N LYS A 238 12.98 -4.87 9.56
CA LYS A 238 13.46 -6.02 8.81
C LYS A 238 12.92 -5.93 7.39
N LYS A 239 13.69 -6.45 6.42
CA LYS A 239 13.36 -6.41 5.00
C LYS A 239 13.21 -7.82 4.45
N TRP A 240 12.13 -8.06 3.72
CA TRP A 240 11.83 -9.32 3.05
C TRP A 240 11.72 -9.10 1.56
N PHE A 241 12.40 -9.92 0.77
CA PHE A 241 12.28 -9.92 -0.67
C PHE A 241 11.18 -10.89 -1.10
N ALA A 242 10.44 -10.54 -2.17
CA ALA A 242 9.38 -11.40 -2.69
C ALA A 242 9.92 -12.76 -3.19
N THR A 243 11.20 -12.82 -3.57
CA THR A 243 11.93 -14.07 -3.82
C THR A 243 13.34 -13.97 -3.24
N SER A 244 14.17 -15.00 -3.48
CA SER A 244 15.58 -15.04 -3.06
C SER A 244 16.45 -13.82 -3.42
N LYS A 245 16.03 -12.95 -4.36
CA LYS A 245 16.75 -11.72 -4.74
C LYS A 245 15.79 -10.59 -5.10
N ALA A 246 16.22 -9.36 -4.79
CA ALA A 246 15.61 -8.14 -5.31
C ALA A 246 15.84 -8.06 -6.83
N SER A 247 14.83 -8.44 -7.61
CA SER A 247 14.83 -8.17 -9.04
C SER A 247 13.39 -7.93 -9.50
N TRP A 248 13.25 -7.17 -10.58
CA TRP A 248 11.94 -6.90 -11.17
C TRP A 248 11.29 -8.16 -11.76
N GLU A 249 12.10 -9.12 -12.22
CA GLU A 249 11.64 -10.43 -12.71
C GLU A 249 11.02 -11.27 -11.60
N ASN A 250 11.33 -10.92 -10.35
CA ASN A 250 10.97 -11.66 -9.16
C ASN A 250 9.85 -11.01 -8.34
N ALA A 251 9.24 -9.92 -8.81
CA ALA A 251 8.16 -9.27 -8.08
C ALA A 251 6.86 -10.08 -8.19
N LEU A 252 6.15 -10.25 -7.06
CA LEU A 252 4.96 -11.09 -6.96
C LEU A 252 3.69 -10.25 -6.77
N LYS A 253 2.54 -10.77 -7.19
CA LYS A 253 1.23 -10.17 -6.88
C LYS A 253 0.82 -10.42 -5.43
N GLU A 254 1.34 -11.47 -4.81
CA GLU A 254 1.03 -11.85 -3.44
C GLU A 254 2.32 -12.22 -2.71
N ILE A 255 2.51 -11.71 -1.50
CA ILE A 255 3.63 -12.07 -0.62
C ILE A 255 3.10 -12.33 0.79
N THR A 256 3.59 -13.41 1.41
CA THR A 256 3.35 -13.72 2.82
C THR A 256 4.66 -13.58 3.58
N ILE A 257 4.64 -12.81 4.67
CA ILE A 257 5.78 -12.57 5.54
C ILE A 257 5.44 -13.07 6.94
N GLN A 258 6.25 -14.01 7.41
CA GLN A 258 6.10 -14.71 8.68
C GLN A 258 7.47 -15.07 9.26
N GLY A 259 7.47 -15.62 10.47
CA GLY A 259 8.66 -16.13 11.15
C GLY A 259 9.17 -17.45 10.58
N GLU A 260 9.81 -18.25 11.44
CA GLU A 260 10.42 -19.53 11.03
C GLU A 260 9.39 -20.59 10.67
N GLN A 261 8.25 -20.61 11.36
CA GLN A 261 7.14 -21.51 11.09
C GLN A 261 5.94 -20.77 10.48
N ASP A 262 5.03 -21.56 9.91
CA ASP A 262 3.81 -21.01 9.30
C ASP A 262 2.93 -20.34 10.36
N GLY A 263 2.58 -19.09 10.11
CA GLY A 263 1.83 -18.25 11.04
C GLY A 263 2.65 -17.61 12.17
N ASP A 264 3.96 -17.87 12.25
CA ASP A 264 4.80 -17.22 13.25
C ASP A 264 4.91 -15.71 12.99
N PRO A 265 4.95 -14.88 14.05
CA PRO A 265 5.11 -13.45 13.87
C PRO A 265 6.48 -13.13 13.27
N CYS A 266 6.49 -12.34 12.18
CA CYS A 266 7.71 -11.81 11.60
C CYS A 266 8.31 -10.65 12.42
N LEU A 267 7.46 -10.02 13.24
CA LEU A 267 7.72 -8.85 14.06
C LEU A 267 6.78 -8.85 15.27
N THR A 268 7.26 -8.37 16.42
CA THR A 268 6.42 -7.98 17.55
C THR A 268 6.18 -6.47 17.50
N ALA A 269 4.95 -6.02 17.32
CA ALA A 269 4.59 -4.61 17.31
C ALA A 269 4.41 -4.08 18.74
N LYS A 270 5.18 -3.03 19.10
CA LYS A 270 5.13 -2.39 20.43
C LYS A 270 4.79 -0.90 20.40
N GLY A 271 4.85 -0.30 19.21
CA GLY A 271 4.52 1.10 19.01
C GLY A 271 3.99 1.35 17.60
N LYS A 272 4.18 2.57 17.12
CA LYS A 272 3.95 2.90 15.70
C LYS A 272 4.64 1.87 14.82
N THR A 273 3.93 1.37 13.82
CA THR A 273 4.43 0.32 12.93
C THR A 273 4.33 0.80 11.49
N ILE A 274 5.41 0.64 10.72
CA ILE A 274 5.45 0.97 9.30
C ILE A 274 5.55 -0.29 8.45
N ILE A 275 4.87 -0.27 7.32
CA ILE A 275 4.99 -1.25 6.25
C ILE A 275 5.38 -0.46 5.01
N ARG A 276 6.62 -0.66 4.56
CA ARG A 276 7.20 0.01 3.39
C ARG A 276 7.38 -1.01 2.26
N PRO A 277 6.42 -1.14 1.34
CA PRO A 277 6.59 -1.98 0.18
C PRO A 277 7.39 -1.27 -0.90
N GLU A 278 8.14 -2.06 -1.66
CA GLU A 278 8.73 -1.66 -2.93
C GLU A 278 7.87 -2.25 -4.05
N ILE A 279 7.14 -1.38 -4.75
CA ILE A 279 6.17 -1.76 -5.77
C ILE A 279 6.72 -1.51 -7.16
N LEU A 280 6.45 -2.45 -8.06
CA LEU A 280 6.73 -2.37 -9.49
C LEU A 280 5.42 -2.42 -10.28
N GLY A 281 5.35 -1.61 -11.32
CA GLY A 281 4.15 -1.48 -12.15
C GLY A 281 3.03 -0.70 -11.44
N GLY A 282 1.78 -1.02 -11.79
CA GLY A 282 0.59 -0.29 -11.38
C GLY A 282 0.25 0.86 -12.30
N ASN A 283 -1.05 1.11 -12.49
CA ASN A 283 -1.53 2.19 -13.36
C ASN A 283 -1.86 3.46 -12.57
N GLY A 284 -1.28 4.59 -12.98
CA GLY A 284 -1.60 5.89 -12.41
C GLY A 284 -1.27 5.99 -10.92
N ALA A 285 -2.25 6.34 -10.09
CA ALA A 285 -2.09 6.43 -8.64
C ALA A 285 -2.30 5.06 -7.98
N LEU A 286 -1.48 4.75 -6.98
CA LEU A 286 -1.65 3.61 -6.08
C LEU A 286 -2.25 4.06 -4.76
N TYR A 287 -3.05 3.17 -4.20
CA TYR A 287 -3.71 3.31 -2.91
C TYR A 287 -3.60 1.99 -2.14
N TYR A 288 -3.94 2.02 -0.86
CA TYR A 288 -3.92 0.85 0.00
C TYR A 288 -5.15 0.75 0.90
N TYR A 289 -5.50 -0.49 1.18
CA TYR A 289 -6.39 -0.90 2.24
C TYR A 289 -5.63 -1.83 3.17
N TYR A 290 -5.92 -1.80 4.46
CA TYR A 290 -5.37 -2.77 5.40
C TYR A 290 -6.45 -3.32 6.33
N SER A 291 -6.28 -4.58 6.71
CA SER A 291 -7.12 -5.26 7.69
C SER A 291 -6.28 -5.82 8.83
N TYR A 292 -6.90 -5.92 10.00
CA TYR A 292 -6.29 -6.46 11.21
C TYR A 292 -7.28 -7.29 12.01
N PRO A 293 -6.80 -8.32 12.73
CA PRO A 293 -7.67 -9.27 13.43
C PRO A 293 -8.20 -8.66 14.72
N LYS A 294 -9.45 -8.96 15.08
CA LYS A 294 -10.06 -8.53 16.35
C LYS A 294 -9.91 -9.55 17.50
N ALA A 295 -9.57 -10.80 17.18
CA ALA A 295 -9.41 -11.89 18.13
C ALA A 295 -8.35 -12.91 17.65
N ALA A 296 -7.94 -13.83 18.52
CA ALA A 296 -7.18 -15.02 18.11
C ALA A 296 -7.98 -15.82 17.08
N ASN A 297 -7.32 -16.27 16.01
CA ASN A 297 -7.95 -17.02 14.92
C ASN A 297 -9.19 -16.31 14.34
N ALA A 298 -9.12 -14.98 14.24
CA ALA A 298 -10.23 -14.15 13.84
C ALA A 298 -10.89 -14.59 12.53
N THR A 299 -12.20 -14.78 12.57
CA THR A 299 -13.08 -14.78 11.39
C THR A 299 -13.59 -13.37 11.05
N GLU A 300 -13.40 -12.41 11.96
CA GLU A 300 -13.77 -11.00 11.81
C GLU A 300 -12.55 -10.08 11.86
N TYR A 301 -12.44 -9.22 10.85
CA TYR A 301 -11.36 -8.25 10.72
C TYR A 301 -11.91 -6.82 10.82
N ALA A 302 -11.17 -5.93 11.48
CA ALA A 302 -11.35 -4.50 11.29
C ALA A 302 -10.43 -4.02 10.17
N SER A 303 -10.65 -2.80 9.70
CA SER A 303 -9.89 -2.27 8.58
C SER A 303 -9.78 -0.75 8.56
N GLY A 304 -8.79 -0.29 7.81
CA GLY A 304 -8.57 1.10 7.44
C GLY A 304 -8.15 1.20 5.98
N TYR A 305 -8.21 2.41 5.43
CA TYR A 305 -7.81 2.69 4.05
C TYR A 305 -7.30 4.12 3.93
N ASN A 306 -6.49 4.38 2.92
CA ASN A 306 -6.14 5.74 2.55
C ASN A 306 -7.13 6.31 1.53
N THR A 307 -7.36 7.62 1.61
CA THR A 307 -8.13 8.38 0.62
C THR A 307 -7.26 9.27 -0.25
N THR A 308 -6.01 9.46 0.14
CA THR A 308 -4.98 10.22 -0.59
C THR A 308 -4.07 9.28 -1.37
N VAL A 309 -3.51 9.73 -2.48
CA VAL A 309 -2.55 8.93 -3.26
C VAL A 309 -1.40 8.48 -2.35
N PHE A 310 -1.15 7.17 -2.29
CA PHE A 310 -0.08 6.57 -1.48
C PHE A 310 1.24 6.61 -2.24
N MET A 311 1.22 6.16 -3.50
CA MET A 311 2.34 6.19 -4.42
C MET A 311 1.82 6.48 -5.82
N LYS A 312 2.70 6.90 -6.72
CA LYS A 312 2.42 6.79 -8.15
C LYS A 312 2.91 5.42 -8.59
N GLY A 313 2.07 4.68 -9.31
CA GLY A 313 2.54 3.57 -10.14
C GLY A 313 3.48 4.11 -11.21
N GLY A 314 4.19 3.22 -11.91
CA GLY A 314 5.06 3.64 -13.01
C GLY A 314 4.30 4.54 -13.98
N GLU A 315 4.62 5.84 -14.03
CA GLU A 315 3.99 6.82 -14.91
C GLU A 315 4.43 6.60 -16.36
N SER A 316 3.99 5.51 -16.97
CA SER A 316 3.93 5.45 -18.42
C SER A 316 2.52 5.86 -18.83
N GLN A 317 2.36 7.15 -19.10
CA GLN A 317 1.28 7.69 -19.92
C GLN A 317 1.38 7.26 -21.40
N GLY A 318 2.24 6.27 -21.72
CA GLY A 318 2.37 5.69 -23.05
C GLY A 318 2.70 4.21 -22.94
N HIS A 319 1.70 3.35 -23.15
CA HIS A 319 1.82 1.91 -23.04
C HIS A 319 2.97 1.35 -23.90
N THR A 320 4.14 1.17 -23.28
CA THR A 320 5.33 0.66 -23.94
C THR A 320 5.98 -0.34 -22.98
N ALA A 321 6.06 -1.59 -23.42
CA ALA A 321 6.73 -2.61 -22.64
C ALA A 321 8.25 -2.54 -22.86
N ALA A 322 8.95 -2.92 -21.79
CA ALA A 322 10.32 -3.40 -21.71
C ALA A 322 11.50 -2.40 -21.88
N ASP A 323 11.34 -1.22 -22.47
CA ASP A 323 12.38 -0.16 -22.30
C ASP A 323 12.18 0.63 -20.99
N LEU A 324 10.94 0.78 -20.52
CA LEU A 324 10.67 1.45 -19.24
C LEU A 324 11.13 0.62 -18.04
N ALA A 325 11.32 -0.70 -18.15
CA ALA A 325 11.92 -1.48 -17.05
C ALA A 325 13.41 -1.17 -16.88
N ARG A 326 14.09 -0.72 -17.95
CA ARG A 326 15.51 -0.29 -17.90
C ARG A 326 15.66 1.16 -17.45
N GLU A 327 14.66 2.01 -17.69
CA GLU A 327 14.65 3.41 -17.25
C GLU A 327 13.99 3.61 -15.86
N LEU A 328 13.03 2.74 -15.47
CA LEU A 328 12.46 2.65 -14.11
C LEU A 328 13.36 1.92 -13.10
N GLN A 329 14.61 1.61 -13.46
CA GLN A 329 15.59 1.19 -12.46
C GLN A 329 15.79 2.28 -11.38
N GLU A 330 15.22 3.48 -11.55
CA GLU A 330 15.20 4.58 -10.59
C GLU A 330 13.85 4.91 -9.92
N ALA A 331 12.72 4.26 -10.26
CA ALA A 331 11.41 4.59 -9.66
C ALA A 331 10.79 3.43 -8.85
N SER A 332 11.60 2.70 -8.09
CA SER A 332 11.14 2.02 -6.88
C SER A 332 10.59 3.08 -5.92
N VAL A 333 9.29 3.40 -6.01
CA VAL A 333 8.66 4.37 -5.11
C VAL A 333 8.35 3.64 -3.81
N SER A 334 9.07 3.98 -2.74
CA SER A 334 8.79 3.47 -1.40
C SER A 334 8.09 4.56 -0.57
N ALA A 335 6.91 4.26 -0.04
CA ALA A 335 6.18 5.06 0.91
C ALA A 335 5.64 4.14 2.01
N ASP A 336 5.34 4.72 3.16
CA ASP A 336 4.98 3.94 4.36
C ASP A 336 3.47 3.84 4.51
N ILE A 337 2.98 2.62 4.64
CA ILE A 337 1.70 2.36 5.29
C ILE A 337 1.97 2.42 6.79
N THR A 338 1.35 3.37 7.48
CA THR A 338 1.55 3.55 8.92
C THR A 338 0.36 3.03 9.70
N LEU A 339 0.62 2.06 10.59
CA LEU A 339 -0.30 1.68 11.66
C LEU A 339 0.02 2.53 12.88
N GLN A 340 -0.91 3.41 13.23
CA GLN A 340 -0.80 4.22 14.44
C GLN A 340 -1.04 3.34 15.68
N VAL A 341 -0.49 3.75 16.83
CA VAL A 341 -0.75 3.09 18.12
C VAL A 341 -2.26 2.90 18.36
N GLY A 342 -3.07 3.90 18.02
CA GLY A 342 -4.53 3.83 18.16
C GLY A 342 -5.20 2.76 17.29
N ASP A 343 -4.61 2.34 16.17
CA ASP A 343 -5.11 1.23 15.36
C ASP A 343 -4.72 -0.11 15.97
N LEU A 344 -3.47 -0.24 16.43
CA LEU A 344 -2.97 -1.43 17.10
C LEU A 344 -3.67 -1.69 18.45
N MET A 345 -4.10 -0.64 19.16
CA MET A 345 -4.93 -0.77 20.37
C MET A 345 -6.33 -1.35 20.11
N LYS A 346 -6.84 -1.21 18.88
CA LYS A 346 -8.12 -1.81 18.46
C LYS A 346 -7.94 -3.24 17.94
N ALA A 347 -6.73 -3.62 17.56
CA ALA A 347 -6.41 -4.95 17.08
C ALA A 347 -6.30 -5.96 18.24
N TYR A 348 -6.32 -7.24 17.89
CA TYR A 348 -6.09 -8.33 18.83
C TYR A 348 -4.70 -8.21 19.48
N LYS A 349 -4.62 -8.48 20.79
CA LYS A 349 -3.34 -8.61 21.51
C LYS A 349 -2.80 -10.02 21.30
N GLY A 350 -1.62 -10.14 20.71
CA GLY A 350 -1.00 -11.40 20.36
C GLY A 350 -0.73 -11.53 18.86
N THR A 351 -0.33 -12.73 18.44
CA THR A 351 -0.04 -13.03 17.04
C THR A 351 -1.31 -13.05 16.20
N GLY A 352 -1.28 -12.33 15.08
CA GLY A 352 -2.40 -12.23 14.16
C GLY A 352 -1.98 -11.94 12.73
N LYS A 353 -2.87 -12.28 11.79
CA LYS A 353 -2.70 -12.03 10.36
C LYS A 353 -3.19 -10.61 10.02
N TYR A 354 -2.34 -9.83 9.37
CA TYR A 354 -2.64 -8.50 8.82
C TYR A 354 -2.54 -8.60 7.30
N GLU A 355 -3.48 -8.01 6.60
CA GLU A 355 -3.49 -8.02 5.13
C GLU A 355 -3.51 -6.58 4.61
N PHE A 356 -2.63 -6.30 3.66
CA PHE A 356 -2.52 -5.02 2.98
C PHE A 356 -2.76 -5.26 1.50
N ILE A 357 -3.77 -4.60 0.94
CA ILE A 357 -4.09 -4.65 -0.47
C ILE A 357 -3.68 -3.33 -1.08
N ILE A 358 -2.71 -3.37 -1.99
CA ILE A 358 -2.24 -2.21 -2.74
C ILE A 358 -2.89 -2.29 -4.12
N TYR A 359 -3.75 -1.33 -4.42
CA TYR A 359 -4.50 -1.31 -5.66
C TYR A 359 -4.17 -0.08 -6.49
N ASP A 360 -4.31 -0.21 -7.80
CA ASP A 360 -4.11 0.88 -8.72
C ASP A 360 -5.41 1.61 -9.07
N SER A 361 -5.26 2.86 -9.51
CA SER A 361 -6.34 3.59 -10.15
C SER A 361 -6.49 3.09 -11.58
N THR A 362 -7.64 2.48 -11.87
CA THR A 362 -8.02 2.17 -13.24
C THR A 362 -9.08 3.17 -13.71
N GLU A 363 -8.91 3.74 -14.91
CA GLU A 363 -9.85 4.73 -15.44
C GLU A 363 -11.30 4.22 -15.44
N GLY A 364 -12.23 5.08 -14.99
CA GLY A 364 -13.67 4.81 -14.97
C GLY A 364 -14.11 3.85 -13.85
N LEU A 365 -13.18 3.27 -13.08
CA LEU A 365 -13.49 2.34 -12.00
C LEU A 365 -13.34 3.01 -10.64
N VAL A 366 -14.24 2.64 -9.72
CA VAL A 366 -14.17 3.10 -8.33
C VAL A 366 -13.03 2.33 -7.66
N GLY A 367 -11.97 3.05 -7.28
CA GLY A 367 -10.76 2.45 -6.71
C GLY A 367 -10.97 1.79 -5.35
N VAL A 368 -12.00 2.18 -4.60
CA VAL A 368 -12.28 1.54 -3.31
C VAL A 368 -13.17 0.33 -3.58
N PRO A 369 -12.71 -0.93 -3.40
CA PRO A 369 -13.66 -2.02 -3.24
C PRO A 369 -14.54 -1.63 -2.04
N ASP A 370 -15.83 -1.42 -2.26
CA ASP A 370 -16.79 -1.26 -1.16
C ASP A 370 -16.87 -2.60 -0.42
N LEU A 371 -15.94 -2.80 0.51
CA LEU A 371 -15.80 -4.02 1.31
C LEU A 371 -16.74 -4.00 2.53
N THR A 372 -17.63 -3.01 2.65
CA THR A 372 -18.73 -3.04 3.65
C THR A 372 -19.89 -3.92 3.20
N THR A 373 -19.93 -4.24 1.91
CA THR A 373 -20.79 -5.25 1.32
C THR A 373 -19.92 -6.36 0.75
N THR A 374 -20.47 -7.55 0.58
CA THR A 374 -19.84 -8.72 -0.04
C THR A 374 -19.57 -8.46 -1.54
N VAL A 375 -18.79 -7.43 -1.88
CA VAL A 375 -18.28 -7.18 -3.22
C VAL A 375 -17.09 -8.09 -3.42
N THR A 376 -17.40 -9.17 -4.14
CA THR A 376 -16.46 -10.13 -4.68
C THR A 376 -15.61 -9.44 -5.74
N THR A 377 -14.28 -9.45 -5.52
CA THR A 377 -13.23 -9.06 -6.47
C THR A 377 -13.10 -7.54 -6.72
N PRO A 378 -11.94 -6.92 -6.41
CA PRO A 378 -11.63 -5.59 -6.89
C PRO A 378 -11.77 -5.53 -8.42
N THR A 379 -12.42 -4.49 -8.95
CA THR A 379 -12.53 -4.28 -10.40
C THR A 379 -11.24 -3.70 -10.99
N THR A 380 -10.29 -3.30 -10.14
CA THR A 380 -8.96 -2.78 -10.50
C THR A 380 -7.88 -3.82 -10.21
N GLN A 381 -6.64 -3.54 -10.62
CA GLN A 381 -5.53 -4.45 -10.32
C GLN A 381 -4.98 -4.18 -8.94
N TYR A 382 -4.51 -5.24 -8.28
CA TYR A 382 -3.97 -5.16 -6.93
C TYR A 382 -2.85 -6.16 -6.69
N ALA A 383 -2.09 -5.88 -5.63
CA ALA A 383 -1.13 -6.77 -5.02
C ALA A 383 -1.42 -6.87 -3.52
N THR A 384 -1.13 -8.03 -2.93
CA THR A 384 -1.43 -8.33 -1.52
C THR A 384 -0.16 -8.61 -0.74
N ILE A 385 -0.04 -7.98 0.43
CA ILE A 385 0.96 -8.29 1.45
C ILE A 385 0.22 -8.89 2.64
N THR A 386 0.59 -10.11 3.01
CA THR A 386 0.13 -10.75 4.25
C THR A 386 1.27 -10.73 5.26
N LEU A 387 1.05 -10.11 6.42
CA LEU A 387 2.01 -10.08 7.53
C LEU A 387 1.44 -10.84 8.72
N TYR A 388 2.23 -11.72 9.32
CA TYR A 388 1.95 -12.22 10.68
C TYR A 388 2.73 -11.36 11.67
N MET A 389 2.03 -10.68 12.58
CA MET A 389 2.64 -9.80 13.58
C MET A 389 2.10 -10.13 14.97
N ASP A 390 2.97 -10.05 15.97
CA ASP A 390 2.59 -10.17 17.38
C ASP A 390 2.33 -8.78 17.97
N ASN A 391 1.07 -8.41 18.14
CA ASN A 391 0.70 -7.11 18.66
C ASN A 391 0.74 -7.10 20.19
N GLN A 392 1.72 -6.37 20.73
CA GLN A 392 1.92 -6.19 22.18
C GLN A 392 1.67 -4.74 22.61
N VAL A 393 1.10 -3.88 21.76
CA VAL A 393 0.77 -2.49 22.11
C VAL A 393 -0.31 -2.44 23.20
N LYS A 394 -1.29 -3.35 23.11
CA LYS A 394 -2.33 -3.47 24.13
C LYS A 394 -1.78 -4.21 25.34
N ASP A 395 -1.57 -3.47 26.42
CA ASP A 395 -1.21 -4.07 27.69
C ASP A 395 -2.45 -4.40 28.54
N THR A 396 -2.36 -5.52 29.25
CA THR A 396 -3.39 -6.04 30.15
C THR A 396 -2.79 -6.53 31.46
N THR A 397 -1.47 -6.40 31.63
CA THR A 397 -0.72 -6.91 32.76
C THR A 397 -0.21 -5.71 33.54
N GLU A 398 -0.54 -5.62 34.82
CA GLU A 398 -0.09 -4.47 35.61
C GLU A 398 1.44 -4.39 35.64
N PRO A 399 2.02 -3.18 35.58
CA PRO A 399 3.45 -3.00 35.73
C PRO A 399 3.91 -3.47 37.10
N THR A 400 5.15 -3.94 37.17
CA THR A 400 5.80 -4.34 38.41
C THR A 400 6.69 -3.21 38.93
N GLY A 401 6.74 -3.07 40.24
CA GLY A 401 7.66 -2.15 40.91
C GLY A 401 8.28 -2.81 42.13
N GLU A 402 9.57 -2.64 42.33
CA GLU A 402 10.31 -3.14 43.48
C GLU A 402 11.04 -1.99 44.18
N ILE A 403 10.93 -1.96 45.51
CA ILE A 403 11.70 -1.03 46.35
C ILE A 403 12.86 -1.82 46.96
N GLN A 404 14.06 -1.32 46.77
CA GLN A 404 15.25 -1.90 47.39
C GLN A 404 15.20 -1.72 48.91
N ARG A 405 15.63 -2.74 49.64
CA ARG A 405 15.74 -2.67 51.11
C ARG A 405 16.72 -1.59 51.51
N PHE A 406 16.45 -0.92 52.63
CA PHE A 406 17.46 -0.12 53.29
C PHE A 406 18.69 -0.98 53.61
N TYR A 407 19.88 -0.42 53.40
CA TYR A 407 21.12 -1.13 53.65
C TYR A 407 22.21 -0.19 54.16
N TRP A 408 23.19 -0.81 54.81
CA TRP A 408 24.45 -0.20 55.20
C TRP A 408 25.58 -1.16 54.87
N LYS A 409 26.49 -0.76 54.00
CA LYS A 409 27.71 -1.52 53.69
C LYS A 409 28.94 -0.80 54.21
N ASP A 410 29.05 0.49 53.89
CA ASP A 410 30.04 1.41 54.43
C ASP A 410 29.51 2.85 54.39
N ILE A 411 30.33 3.82 54.77
CA ILE A 411 29.95 5.24 54.85
C ILE A 411 29.55 5.86 53.50
N ASN A 412 30.04 5.32 52.37
CA ASN A 412 29.80 5.86 51.03
C ASN A 412 28.83 4.99 50.21
N ASP A 413 28.48 3.80 50.71
CA ASP A 413 27.56 2.85 50.08
C ASP A 413 26.50 2.40 51.10
N ASN A 414 25.45 3.21 51.24
CA ASN A 414 24.33 2.99 52.17
C ASN A 414 23.05 3.73 51.72
N SER A 415 22.00 3.64 52.55
CA SER A 415 20.71 4.31 52.33
C SER A 415 20.55 5.67 53.01
N ILE A 416 21.63 6.31 53.44
CA ILE A 416 21.61 7.65 54.03
C ILE A 416 21.94 8.71 52.96
N TYR A 417 21.21 9.82 53.01
CA TYR A 417 21.42 10.95 52.11
C TYR A 417 22.77 11.63 52.35
N GLY A 418 23.49 11.96 51.27
CA GLY A 418 24.82 12.59 51.29
C GLY A 418 25.99 11.64 51.60
N SER A 419 25.75 10.33 51.67
CA SER A 419 26.79 9.31 51.92
C SER A 419 27.90 9.30 50.88
N ASP A 420 27.57 9.57 49.62
CA ASP A 420 28.52 9.66 48.50
C ASP A 420 29.65 10.68 48.70
N SER A 421 29.40 11.72 49.49
CA SER A 421 30.33 12.81 49.79
C SER A 421 30.82 12.83 51.24
N ALA A 422 30.38 11.89 52.07
CA ALA A 422 30.77 11.80 53.47
C ALA A 422 32.22 11.31 53.63
N SER A 423 32.94 11.90 54.58
CA SER A 423 34.30 11.50 54.94
C SER A 423 34.38 10.87 56.34
N ASP A 424 33.39 11.16 57.17
CA ASP A 424 33.24 10.74 58.56
C ASP A 424 31.74 10.55 58.84
N ALA A 425 31.37 9.62 59.74
CA ALA A 425 29.97 9.30 60.02
C ALA A 425 29.17 10.52 60.53
N LYS A 426 29.84 11.51 61.12
CA LYS A 426 29.24 12.79 61.53
C LYS A 426 28.78 13.67 60.36
N ASP A 427 29.26 13.41 59.14
CA ASP A 427 28.90 14.15 57.93
C ASP A 427 27.55 13.66 57.38
N LEU A 428 27.07 12.51 57.83
CA LEU A 428 25.80 11.93 57.43
C LEU A 428 24.62 12.69 58.03
N LEU A 429 23.59 12.91 57.21
CA LEU A 429 22.38 13.66 57.59
C LEU A 429 21.25 12.75 58.07
N GLY A 430 21.55 11.49 58.35
CA GLY A 430 20.65 10.46 58.85
C GLY A 430 21.41 9.30 59.46
N HIS A 431 20.69 8.31 59.97
CA HIS A 431 21.27 7.13 60.60
C HIS A 431 20.37 5.89 60.45
N ILE A 432 21.00 4.72 60.56
CA ILE A 432 20.34 3.40 60.59
C ILE A 432 20.80 2.72 61.87
N GLU A 433 19.86 2.37 62.74
CA GLU A 433 20.13 1.55 63.93
C GLU A 433 19.72 0.12 63.66
N LEU A 434 20.66 -0.80 63.85
CA LEU A 434 20.35 -2.22 63.86
C LEU A 434 19.77 -2.63 65.22
N GLU A 435 19.00 -3.71 65.23
CA GLU A 435 18.35 -4.25 66.42
C GLU A 435 19.29 -4.39 67.63
N GLY A 436 20.54 -4.80 67.43
CA GLY A 436 21.53 -4.97 68.50
C GLY A 436 22.09 -3.66 69.07
N GLU A 437 21.92 -2.55 68.36
CA GLU A 437 22.48 -1.23 68.69
C GLU A 437 21.45 -0.31 69.36
N LEU A 438 20.17 -0.72 69.33
CA LEU A 438 19.09 0.01 69.99
C LEU A 438 19.25 -0.04 71.53
N PRO A 439 19.06 1.11 72.22
CA PRO A 439 19.10 1.19 73.68
C PRO A 439 18.19 0.17 74.37
N ALA A 440 18.52 -0.19 75.61
CA ALA A 440 17.72 -1.14 76.40
C ALA A 440 16.28 -0.67 76.68
N SER A 441 15.95 0.60 76.41
CA SER A 441 14.58 1.12 76.45
C SER A 441 13.69 0.59 75.32
N PHE A 442 14.27 0.05 74.25
CA PHE A 442 13.54 -0.60 73.15
C PHE A 442 13.31 -2.08 73.47
N VAL A 443 12.06 -2.52 73.39
CA VAL A 443 11.62 -3.85 73.86
C VAL A 443 10.98 -4.66 72.75
N ASP A 444 11.24 -5.97 72.73
CA ASP A 444 10.68 -6.86 71.70
C ASP A 444 9.15 -6.85 71.72
N GLY A 445 8.55 -6.63 70.56
CA GLY A 445 7.10 -6.66 70.39
C GLY A 445 6.36 -5.47 71.00
N ALA A 446 7.02 -4.33 71.22
CA ALA A 446 6.33 -3.10 71.61
C ALA A 446 5.20 -2.77 70.61
N THR A 447 4.02 -2.46 71.13
CA THR A 447 2.82 -2.23 70.30
C THR A 447 2.89 -0.92 69.53
N ASP A 448 3.67 0.05 70.02
CA ASP A 448 3.83 1.37 69.41
C ASP A 448 4.76 1.38 68.18
N LYS A 449 5.45 0.27 67.87
CA LYS A 449 6.41 0.10 66.73
C LYS A 449 7.60 1.06 66.71
N GLU A 450 7.46 2.23 67.30
CA GLU A 450 8.49 3.21 67.54
C GLU A 450 9.49 2.70 68.58
N MET A 451 9.02 2.06 69.67
CA MET A 451 9.88 1.60 70.76
C MET A 451 10.16 0.09 70.72
N ASP A 452 9.84 -0.58 69.62
CA ASP A 452 10.22 -1.98 69.45
C ASP A 452 11.67 -2.14 68.95
N ARG A 453 12.19 -3.36 68.97
CA ARG A 453 13.57 -3.63 68.55
C ARG A 453 13.76 -3.81 67.03
N ASP A 454 12.72 -3.58 66.21
CA ASP A 454 12.87 -3.59 64.74
C ASP A 454 13.94 -2.55 64.33
N PRO A 455 14.75 -2.78 63.28
CA PRO A 455 15.73 -1.79 62.81
C PRO A 455 15.08 -0.43 62.56
N LYS A 456 15.79 0.63 62.94
CA LYS A 456 15.30 2.01 62.82
C LYS A 456 16.08 2.75 61.76
N VAL A 457 15.42 3.74 61.17
CA VAL A 457 16.03 4.68 60.24
C VAL A 457 15.49 6.07 60.55
N SER A 458 16.35 7.07 60.59
CA SER A 458 15.93 8.45 60.82
C SER A 458 16.86 9.47 60.16
N GLY A 459 16.41 10.73 60.12
CA GLY A 459 17.03 11.80 59.34
C GLY A 459 16.81 11.61 57.84
N LYS A 460 17.69 12.20 57.03
CA LYS A 460 17.58 12.20 55.57
C LYS A 460 18.03 10.86 54.98
N ILE A 461 17.18 10.25 54.17
CA ILE A 461 17.38 8.90 53.62
C ILE A 461 17.30 8.87 52.09
N VAL A 462 17.80 7.78 51.52
CA VAL A 462 17.69 7.43 50.11
C VAL A 462 16.97 6.10 49.96
N ILE A 463 15.87 6.13 49.23
CA ILE A 463 15.11 4.97 48.78
C ILE A 463 15.42 4.76 47.30
N ARG A 464 15.66 3.52 46.90
CA ARG A 464 15.90 3.15 45.50
C ARG A 464 14.91 2.09 45.08
N GLY A 465 14.66 2.00 43.79
CA GLY A 465 13.83 0.94 43.26
C GLY A 465 13.87 0.86 41.76
N GLU A 466 13.05 -0.05 41.27
CA GLU A 466 12.91 -0.35 39.85
C GLU A 466 11.43 -0.43 39.50
N ALA A 467 11.10 -0.06 38.27
CA ALA A 467 9.79 -0.27 37.67
C ALA A 467 9.98 -0.99 36.33
N PHE A 468 9.12 -1.95 36.06
CA PHE A 468 9.19 -2.76 34.84
C PHE A 468 7.80 -3.05 34.28
N ASP A 469 7.69 -2.94 32.96
CA ASP A 469 6.56 -3.42 32.18
C ASP A 469 7.04 -3.99 30.84
N ALA A 470 6.31 -4.93 30.26
CA ALA A 470 6.57 -5.44 28.91
C ALA A 470 6.26 -4.40 27.82
N VAL A 471 5.39 -3.42 28.13
CA VAL A 471 5.13 -2.24 27.31
C VAL A 471 5.76 -0.98 27.89
N ARG A 472 5.58 0.16 27.22
CA ARG A 472 6.14 1.43 27.68
C ARG A 472 5.39 1.96 28.91
N LEU A 473 6.12 2.16 30.01
CA LEU A 473 5.69 2.99 31.14
C LEU A 473 5.60 4.48 30.75
N ASP A 474 4.47 5.12 31.07
CA ASP A 474 4.25 6.56 30.77
C ASP A 474 4.43 7.46 32.01
N SER A 475 4.36 6.93 33.23
CA SER A 475 4.47 7.72 34.46
C SER A 475 4.88 6.84 35.65
N LEU A 476 5.59 7.42 36.62
CA LEU A 476 5.89 6.81 37.91
C LEU A 476 5.12 7.51 39.03
N TYR A 477 4.59 6.69 39.95
CA TYR A 477 3.84 7.15 41.11
C TYR A 477 4.41 6.51 42.38
N ILE A 478 4.41 7.28 43.46
CA ILE A 478 4.77 6.77 44.79
C ILE A 478 3.60 6.94 45.75
N THR A 479 3.54 6.04 46.73
CA THR A 479 2.65 6.20 47.88
C THR A 479 3.46 6.03 49.16
N LEU A 480 3.27 6.94 50.10
CA LEU A 480 3.90 6.94 51.41
C LEU A 480 2.78 7.06 52.46
N PRO A 481 2.21 5.92 52.90
CA PRO A 481 1.14 5.91 53.89
C PRO A 481 1.57 6.62 55.19
N GLY A 482 0.72 7.49 55.73
CA GLY A 482 1.01 8.25 56.95
C GLY A 482 1.88 9.50 56.74
N PHE A 483 2.40 9.73 55.53
CA PHE A 483 3.19 10.93 55.21
C PHE A 483 2.28 12.07 54.77
N ALA A 484 2.01 13.01 55.68
CA ALA A 484 1.12 14.14 55.46
C ALA A 484 1.89 15.37 54.96
N GLY A 485 2.39 15.36 53.73
CA GLY A 485 2.88 16.59 53.10
C GLY A 485 4.22 16.48 52.37
N LEU A 486 4.22 15.84 51.22
CA LEU A 486 5.25 16.08 50.22
C LEU A 486 4.92 17.40 49.52
N THR A 487 5.57 18.48 49.97
CA THR A 487 5.33 19.83 49.44
C THR A 487 5.60 19.87 47.93
N GLY A 488 4.62 20.34 47.18
CA GLY A 488 4.70 20.44 45.72
C GLY A 488 4.24 19.21 44.94
N LEU A 489 3.94 18.07 45.60
CA LEU A 489 3.33 16.93 44.93
C LEU A 489 1.81 17.05 44.86
N VAL A 490 1.29 16.90 43.65
CA VAL A 490 -0.16 16.90 43.38
C VAL A 490 -0.67 15.46 43.50
N ASP A 491 -1.75 15.30 44.27
CA ASP A 491 -2.49 14.04 44.34
C ASP A 491 -2.92 13.62 42.93
N SER A 492 -2.51 12.42 42.51
CA SER A 492 -2.84 11.90 41.18
C SER A 492 -4.32 11.54 41.02
N GLY A 493 -5.08 11.49 42.12
CA GLY A 493 -6.46 10.98 42.14
C GLY A 493 -6.55 9.45 42.07
N LEU A 494 -5.41 8.75 42.04
CA LEU A 494 -5.35 7.30 42.14
C LEU A 494 -5.37 6.88 43.61
N THR A 495 -6.14 5.83 43.93
CA THR A 495 -6.28 5.31 45.29
C THR A 495 -5.80 3.87 45.36
N GLY A 496 -4.85 3.58 46.25
CA GLY A 496 -4.37 2.23 46.49
C GLY A 496 -5.33 1.38 47.33
N SER A 497 -5.00 0.10 47.47
CA SER A 497 -5.80 -0.91 48.19
C SER A 497 -6.12 -0.53 49.65
N ASN A 498 -5.33 0.37 50.26
CA ASN A 498 -5.48 0.85 51.63
C ASN A 498 -5.96 2.31 51.73
N SER A 499 -6.64 2.84 50.70
CA SER A 499 -6.99 4.26 50.58
C SER A 499 -5.78 5.20 50.57
N ALA A 500 -4.58 4.67 50.31
CA ALA A 500 -3.36 5.44 50.23
C ALA A 500 -3.37 6.27 48.94
N LYS A 501 -3.01 7.55 49.06
CA LYS A 501 -2.90 8.46 47.92
C LYS A 501 -1.61 8.19 47.16
N PHE A 502 -1.69 8.24 45.84
CA PHE A 502 -0.52 8.20 44.97
C PHE A 502 -0.17 9.60 44.49
N TYR A 503 1.12 9.89 44.49
CA TYR A 503 1.68 11.13 43.98
C TYR A 503 2.52 10.81 42.75
N LYS A 504 2.28 11.53 41.65
CA LYS A 504 3.08 11.39 40.44
C LYS A 504 4.44 12.04 40.65
N VAL A 505 5.53 11.33 40.34
CA VAL A 505 6.90 11.80 40.56
C VAL A 505 7.74 11.88 39.30
N ALA A 506 7.34 11.19 38.24
CA ALA A 506 7.97 11.33 36.93
C ALA A 506 6.95 11.05 35.81
N THR A 507 7.13 11.70 34.67
CA THR A 507 6.35 11.47 33.44
C THR A 507 7.29 11.18 32.28
N PHE A 508 6.99 10.19 31.46
CA PHE A 508 7.78 9.90 30.26
C PHE A 508 7.32 10.75 29.08
N ASP A 509 8.26 11.45 28.46
CA ASP A 509 8.07 12.13 27.17
C ASP A 509 8.87 11.40 26.09
N PRO A 510 8.22 10.82 25.07
CA PRO A 510 8.84 10.21 23.90
C PRO A 510 10.03 10.95 23.29
N ALA A 511 9.98 12.29 23.26
CA ALA A 511 10.97 13.10 22.57
C ALA A 511 12.16 13.49 23.46
N THR A 512 11.95 13.59 24.77
CA THR A 512 12.96 14.13 25.71
C THR A 512 13.33 13.17 26.83
N GLY A 513 12.69 12.02 26.94
CA GLY A 513 12.88 11.05 28.01
C GLY A 513 12.01 11.32 29.24
N TRP A 514 12.38 10.73 30.37
CA TRP A 514 11.71 10.95 31.66
C TRP A 514 11.91 12.39 32.11
N LYS A 515 10.81 13.02 32.53
CA LYS A 515 10.81 14.30 33.25
C LYS A 515 10.51 14.00 34.70
N ASP A 516 11.50 14.25 35.55
CA ASP A 516 11.39 14.05 36.99
C ASP A 516 11.54 15.36 37.77
N SER A 517 11.83 15.27 39.06
CA SER A 517 11.89 16.45 39.92
C SER A 517 13.06 17.40 39.61
N ASP A 518 14.07 16.93 38.88
CA ASP A 518 15.18 17.75 38.39
C ASP A 518 14.85 18.52 37.10
N ASP A 519 13.85 18.06 36.33
CA ASP A 519 13.46 18.65 35.04
C ASP A 519 12.41 19.77 35.16
N GLU A 520 11.97 20.08 36.38
CA GLU A 520 11.06 21.17 36.65
C GLU A 520 11.71 22.54 36.38
N ALA A 521 10.89 23.54 36.02
CA ALA A 521 11.37 24.91 35.75
C ALA A 521 12.15 25.52 36.94
N THR A 522 11.92 25.01 38.13
CA THR A 522 12.78 25.18 39.30
C THR A 522 12.99 23.78 39.89
N PRO A 523 14.20 23.19 39.74
CA PRO A 523 14.48 21.84 40.20
C PRO A 523 14.15 21.67 41.69
N VAL A 524 13.47 20.58 42.01
CA VAL A 524 13.09 20.25 43.38
C VAL A 524 14.31 19.75 44.12
N THR A 525 14.56 20.28 45.31
CA THR A 525 15.65 19.82 46.18
C THR A 525 15.11 19.35 47.52
N VAL A 526 15.81 18.39 48.13
CA VAL A 526 15.49 17.93 49.49
C VAL A 526 15.45 19.10 50.48
N ALA A 527 16.34 20.09 50.34
CA ALA A 527 16.37 21.26 51.20
C ALA A 527 15.14 22.18 51.06
N ALA A 528 14.55 22.28 49.86
CA ALA A 528 13.42 23.16 49.59
C ALA A 528 12.06 22.48 49.87
N ASN A 529 11.95 21.19 49.56
CA ASN A 529 10.66 20.49 49.53
C ASN A 529 10.58 19.29 50.47
N GLY A 530 11.70 18.91 51.11
CA GLY A 530 11.80 17.70 51.94
C GLY A 530 11.92 16.40 51.12
N TRP A 531 11.97 16.48 49.79
CA TRP A 531 12.12 15.33 48.92
C TRP A 531 12.78 15.71 47.59
N ARG A 532 13.30 14.71 46.88
CA ARG A 532 13.75 14.80 45.48
C ARG A 532 13.66 13.42 44.84
N PHE A 533 13.11 13.33 43.63
CA PHE A 533 12.98 12.09 42.86
C PHE A 533 13.73 12.19 41.54
N ASN A 534 14.53 11.18 41.24
CA ASN A 534 15.31 11.10 40.01
C ASN A 534 15.17 9.72 39.35
N VAL A 535 15.02 9.71 38.03
CA VAL A 535 15.15 8.50 37.21
C VAL A 535 16.63 8.29 36.88
N GLU A 536 17.23 7.25 37.46
CA GLU A 536 18.66 6.96 37.33
C GLU A 536 18.99 6.25 36.01
N SER A 537 18.09 5.40 35.51
CA SER A 537 18.26 4.75 34.22
C SER A 537 16.91 4.47 33.54
N ASN A 538 16.95 4.47 32.21
CA ASN A 538 15.81 4.20 31.35
C ASN A 538 16.25 3.27 30.22
N LYS A 539 15.62 2.10 30.12
CA LYS A 539 15.87 1.14 29.05
C LYS A 539 14.54 0.64 28.52
N PHE A 540 14.23 0.95 27.26
CA PHE A 540 13.08 0.39 26.57
C PHE A 540 13.54 -0.43 25.36
N ASP A 541 13.22 -1.72 25.34
CA ASP A 541 13.61 -2.64 24.27
C ASP A 541 12.56 -3.76 24.04
N ALA A 542 12.94 -4.77 23.26
CA ALA A 542 12.12 -5.95 22.99
C ALA A 542 11.68 -6.69 24.27
N ALA A 543 12.43 -6.61 25.38
CA ALA A 543 12.09 -7.22 26.66
C ALA A 543 11.09 -6.38 27.48
N GLY A 544 11.03 -5.06 27.26
CA GLY A 544 10.11 -4.17 27.98
C GLY A 544 10.73 -2.83 28.34
N HIS A 545 10.02 -2.02 29.12
CA HIS A 545 10.49 -0.75 29.69
C HIS A 545 10.94 -1.00 31.13
N HIS A 546 12.25 -0.91 31.35
CA HIS A 546 12.88 -1.03 32.67
C HIS A 546 13.42 0.33 33.09
N VAL A 547 13.06 0.76 34.30
CA VAL A 547 13.39 2.08 34.84
C VAL A 547 13.91 1.91 36.26
N THR A 548 15.11 2.41 36.54
CA THR A 548 15.62 2.49 37.92
C THR A 548 15.50 3.92 38.43
N TRP A 549 15.19 4.07 39.71
CA TRP A 549 14.89 5.38 40.29
C TRP A 549 15.40 5.53 41.72
N LYS A 550 15.57 6.79 42.12
CA LYS A 550 16.05 7.22 43.44
C LYS A 550 15.10 8.27 44.01
N LEU A 551 14.68 8.07 45.25
CA LEU A 551 13.93 9.02 46.06
C LEU A 551 14.77 9.41 47.28
N GLU A 552 15.09 10.69 47.39
CA GLU A 552 15.73 11.29 48.56
C GLU A 552 14.65 11.95 49.41
N LEU A 553 14.65 11.71 50.73
CA LEU A 553 13.60 12.14 51.65
C LEU A 553 14.19 12.71 52.94
N ASP A 554 13.59 13.79 53.47
CA ASP A 554 13.86 14.38 54.78
C ASP A 554 12.87 13.93 55.86
#